data_AF-A0AA35RZU6-F1
#
_entry.id   AF-A0AA35RZU6-F1
#
_cell.length_a   1.000
_cell.length_b   1.000
_cell.length_c   1.000
_cell.angle_alpha   90.00
_cell.angle_beta   90.00
_cell.angle_gamma   90.00
#
_symmetry.space_group_name_H-M   'P 1'
#
loop_
_entity.id
_entity.type
_entity.pdbx_description
1 polymer ?
#
loop_
_entity_poly.entity_id
_entity_poly.type
_entity_poly.pdbx_seq_one_letter_code
_entity_poly.pdbx_strand_id
1 'polypeptide(L)'
;MPATLMGIKRYKIQQYIATQGPLPNTTVDFWRMVWQERSQTIVMVTNLVEGNRIKCHKYWPETGTLSFGPFNVTITGQQILADYTTRHFAVQLTESRGDILTVTQFHFTEWPEYWVPYSATSLLVFLKKVKKLHELSKGPMVAHCSAGVGRTGTLITIDCVLEQLKEEKVVDIAGVIIHLRTQRMKLVESLRLPTL
;
A
#
# COMPACT_ATOMS: atom_id res chain seq x y z
N MET A 1 17.64 1.07 32.63
CA MET A 1 16.69 2.09 32.14
C MET A 1 16.96 2.30 30.65
N PRO A 2 16.05 1.98 29.73
CA PRO A 2 16.33 2.09 28.31
C PRO A 2 16.12 3.55 27.86
N ALA A 3 17.12 4.08 27.15
CA ALA A 3 17.13 5.42 26.62
C ALA A 3 15.99 5.62 25.62
N THR A 4 15.10 6.57 25.94
CA THR A 4 14.12 7.13 25.03
C THR A 4 14.88 7.84 23.91
N LEU A 5 14.92 7.24 22.72
CA LEU A 5 15.25 7.99 21.50
C LEU A 5 14.25 9.15 21.40
N MET A 6 14.80 10.35 21.25
CA MET A 6 14.12 11.65 21.21
C MET A 6 12.68 11.58 20.66
N GLY A 7 11.72 11.88 21.53
CA GLY A 7 10.52 12.66 21.19
C GLY A 7 9.41 12.00 20.37
N ILE A 8 9.60 10.87 19.70
CA ILE A 8 8.51 10.22 18.97
C ILE A 8 7.73 9.34 19.97
N LYS A 9 6.61 9.86 20.49
CA LYS A 9 5.59 8.99 21.11
C LYS A 9 5.32 7.85 20.13
N ARG A 10 5.27 6.60 20.62
CA ARG A 10 4.83 5.45 19.82
C ARG A 10 3.42 5.75 19.32
N TYR A 11 3.29 6.37 18.16
CA TYR A 11 1.99 6.55 17.51
C TYR A 11 1.37 5.17 17.36
N LYS A 12 0.04 5.11 17.35
CA LYS A 12 -0.66 3.92 16.85
C LYS A 12 -0.48 3.93 15.33
N ILE A 13 0.75 3.70 14.88
CA ILE A 13 1.11 3.62 13.46
C ILE A 13 0.27 2.46 12.94
N GLN A 14 -0.63 2.77 12.00
CA GLN A 14 -1.31 1.75 11.24
C GLN A 14 -0.22 0.84 10.69
N GLN A 15 -0.23 -0.45 11.05
CA GLN A 15 0.89 -1.31 10.68
C GLN A 15 0.88 -1.44 9.15
N TYR A 16 1.98 -1.04 8.52
CA TYR A 16 2.17 -1.17 7.08
C TYR A 16 3.11 -2.33 6.81
N ILE A 17 2.82 -3.08 5.74
CA ILE A 17 3.82 -3.91 5.07
C ILE A 17 4.20 -3.19 3.78
N ALA A 18 5.38 -2.57 3.79
CA ALA A 18 5.97 -1.99 2.59
C ALA A 18 6.68 -3.09 1.78
N THR A 19 6.12 -3.44 0.62
CA THR A 19 6.62 -4.54 -0.22
C THR A 19 6.82 -4.11 -1.68
N GLN A 20 7.58 -4.91 -2.43
CA GLN A 20 7.73 -4.73 -3.87
C GLN A 20 6.44 -5.15 -4.61
N GLY A 21 6.24 -4.59 -5.80
CA GLY A 21 5.23 -5.10 -6.73
C GLY A 21 5.54 -6.57 -7.08
N PRO A 22 4.53 -7.46 -7.08
CA PRO A 22 4.77 -8.86 -7.39
C PRO A 22 5.41 -9.06 -8.77
N LEU A 23 6.32 -10.03 -8.83
CA LEU A 23 6.87 -10.59 -10.05
C LEU A 23 6.07 -11.85 -10.43
N PRO A 24 6.16 -12.34 -11.68
CA PRO A 24 5.44 -13.56 -12.08
C PRO A 24 5.68 -14.74 -11.12
N ASN A 25 6.93 -14.93 -10.69
CA ASN A 25 7.36 -15.99 -9.79
C ASN A 25 7.15 -15.71 -8.29
N THR A 26 6.65 -14.53 -7.90
CA THR A 26 6.43 -14.15 -6.49
C THR A 26 4.96 -13.79 -6.19
N THR A 27 4.04 -14.00 -7.14
CA THR A 27 2.60 -13.75 -6.93
C THR A 27 2.02 -14.64 -5.84
N VAL A 28 2.44 -15.91 -5.80
CA VAL A 28 2.02 -16.87 -4.77
C VAL A 28 2.49 -16.42 -3.39
N ASP A 29 3.74 -15.95 -3.28
CA ASP A 29 4.30 -15.47 -2.01
C ASP A 29 3.62 -14.18 -1.55
N PHE A 30 3.25 -13.30 -2.49
CA PHE A 30 2.48 -12.09 -2.18
C PHE A 30 1.11 -12.44 -1.57
N TRP A 31 0.35 -13.35 -2.19
CA TRP A 31 -0.94 -13.78 -1.63
C TRP A 31 -0.79 -14.57 -0.32
N ARG A 32 0.30 -15.35 -0.18
CA ARG A 32 0.65 -15.99 1.08
C ARG A 32 0.84 -14.98 2.21
N MET A 33 1.60 -13.92 1.96
CA MET A 33 1.81 -12.83 2.92
C MET A 33 0.49 -12.14 3.27
N VAL A 34 -0.31 -11.77 2.27
CA VAL A 34 -1.64 -11.14 2.49
C VAL A 34 -2.53 -12.03 3.38
N TRP A 35 -2.53 -13.34 3.12
CA TRP A 35 -3.29 -14.31 3.90
C TRP A 35 -2.77 -14.46 5.34
N GLN A 36 -1.47 -14.72 5.51
CA GLN A 36 -0.84 -14.98 6.80
C GLN A 36 -0.97 -13.80 7.76
N GLU A 37 -0.74 -12.59 7.24
CA GLU A 37 -0.83 -11.34 8.00
C GLU A 37 -2.29 -10.86 8.16
N ARG A 38 -3.27 -11.59 7.59
CA ARG A 38 -4.69 -11.20 7.61
C ARG A 38 -4.90 -9.78 7.07
N SER A 39 -4.13 -9.41 6.05
CA SER A 39 -4.16 -8.08 5.45
C SER A 39 -5.42 -7.91 4.60
N GLN A 40 -6.34 -7.08 5.06
CA GLN A 40 -7.61 -6.81 4.36
C GLN A 40 -7.53 -5.65 3.38
N THR A 41 -6.40 -4.93 3.37
CA THR A 41 -6.23 -3.73 2.55
C THR A 41 -4.90 -3.78 1.82
N ILE A 42 -4.96 -3.66 0.49
CA ILE A 42 -3.80 -3.52 -0.39
C ILE A 42 -3.85 -2.13 -1.02
N VAL A 43 -2.74 -1.40 -0.97
CA VAL A 43 -2.56 -0.08 -1.56
C VAL A 43 -1.49 -0.17 -2.64
N MET A 44 -1.92 -0.19 -3.88
CA MET A 44 -1.09 -0.23 -5.07
C MET A 44 -0.95 1.19 -5.63
N VAL A 45 0.25 1.75 -5.59
CA VAL A 45 0.54 3.12 -6.08
C VAL A 45 1.44 3.12 -7.31
N THR A 46 1.23 2.17 -8.23
CA THR A 46 1.93 2.09 -9.51
C THR A 46 1.01 1.47 -10.55
N ASN A 47 1.09 1.92 -11.80
CA ASN A 47 0.47 1.18 -12.90
C ASN A 47 1.28 -0.09 -13.21
N LEU A 48 0.67 -1.05 -13.91
CA LEU A 48 1.35 -2.30 -14.31
C LEU A 48 2.52 -2.03 -15.27
N VAL A 49 2.31 -1.08 -16.19
CA VAL A 49 3.27 -0.65 -17.21
C VAL A 49 3.30 0.87 -17.21
N GLU A 50 4.50 1.45 -17.25
CA GLU A 50 4.70 2.90 -17.34
C GLU A 50 5.75 3.17 -18.43
N GLY A 51 5.37 3.98 -19.43
CA GLY A 51 6.10 4.03 -20.70
C GLY A 51 6.19 2.63 -21.31
N ASN A 52 7.42 2.16 -21.56
CA ASN A 52 7.68 0.82 -22.10
C ASN A 52 8.27 -0.15 -21.06
N ARG A 53 8.09 0.13 -19.75
CA ARG A 53 8.67 -0.68 -18.67
C ARG A 53 7.58 -1.30 -17.82
N ILE A 54 7.70 -2.60 -17.58
CA ILE A 54 6.87 -3.33 -16.61
C ILE A 54 7.29 -2.90 -15.21
N LYS A 55 6.31 -2.50 -14.40
CA LYS A 55 6.50 -2.05 -13.01
C LYS A 55 6.00 -3.04 -11.99
N CYS A 56 4.92 -3.74 -12.31
CA CYS A 56 4.27 -4.71 -11.46
C CYS A 56 3.64 -5.78 -12.34
N HIS A 57 3.79 -7.05 -11.98
CA HIS A 57 3.01 -8.11 -12.60
C HIS A 57 1.58 -8.05 -12.08
N LYS A 58 0.59 -8.37 -12.93
CA LYS A 58 -0.80 -8.42 -12.51
C LYS A 58 -1.01 -9.65 -11.61
N TYR A 59 -1.44 -9.42 -10.39
CA TYR A 59 -1.61 -10.48 -9.38
C TYR A 59 -3.08 -10.68 -8.98
N TRP A 60 -4.03 -10.27 -9.82
CA TRP A 60 -5.47 -10.40 -9.55
C TRP A 60 -6.24 -10.87 -10.80
N PRO A 61 -7.42 -11.51 -10.64
CA PRO A 61 -8.32 -11.83 -11.74
C PRO A 61 -9.07 -10.58 -12.24
N GLU A 62 -9.34 -10.49 -13.54
CA GLU A 62 -10.30 -9.49 -14.08
C GLU A 62 -11.75 -9.93 -13.88
N THR A 63 -12.00 -11.24 -13.97
CA THR A 63 -13.31 -11.86 -13.79
C THR A 63 -13.18 -13.21 -13.09
N GLY A 64 -14.21 -13.60 -12.34
CA GLY A 64 -14.27 -14.90 -11.67
C GLY A 64 -13.15 -15.13 -10.65
N THR A 65 -12.59 -16.34 -10.67
CA THR A 65 -11.56 -16.80 -9.73
C THR A 65 -10.27 -17.13 -10.47
N LEU A 66 -9.14 -16.71 -9.91
CA LEU A 66 -7.81 -17.13 -10.35
C LEU A 66 -7.04 -17.73 -9.17
N SER A 67 -6.39 -18.86 -9.41
CA SER A 67 -5.59 -19.56 -8.41
C SER A 67 -4.14 -19.12 -8.47
N PHE A 68 -3.59 -18.74 -7.31
CA PHE A 68 -2.18 -18.45 -7.10
C PHE A 68 -1.62 -19.47 -6.10
N GLY A 69 -1.13 -20.60 -6.62
CA GLY A 69 -0.75 -21.73 -5.76
C GLY A 69 -1.97 -22.23 -4.96
N PRO A 70 -1.92 -22.31 -3.61
CA PRO A 70 -3.04 -22.77 -2.80
C PRO A 70 -4.11 -21.69 -2.54
N PHE A 71 -3.98 -20.49 -3.11
CA PHE A 71 -4.91 -19.38 -2.87
C PHE A 71 -5.83 -19.16 -4.07
N ASN A 72 -7.13 -19.35 -3.86
CA ASN A 72 -8.16 -18.93 -4.80
C ASN A 72 -8.54 -17.48 -4.52
N VAL A 73 -8.29 -16.60 -5.48
CA VAL A 73 -8.63 -15.18 -5.40
C VAL A 73 -9.79 -14.94 -6.34
N THR A 74 -10.95 -14.59 -5.79
CA THR A 74 -12.17 -14.31 -6.55
C THR A 74 -12.45 -12.82 -6.53
N ILE A 75 -12.62 -12.18 -7.69
CA ILE A 75 -13.10 -10.80 -7.73
C ILE A 75 -14.61 -10.76 -7.46
N THR A 76 -15.02 -9.96 -6.48
CA THR A 76 -16.41 -9.83 -6.02
C THR A 76 -17.02 -8.49 -6.37
N GLY A 77 -16.19 -7.49 -6.71
CA GLY A 77 -16.64 -6.19 -7.16
C GLY A 77 -15.48 -5.29 -7.59
N GLN A 78 -15.77 -4.32 -8.44
CA GLN A 78 -14.82 -3.31 -8.90
C GLN A 78 -15.51 -1.97 -9.08
N GLN A 79 -14.79 -0.90 -8.74
CA GLN A 79 -15.19 0.48 -9.02
C GLN A 79 -14.00 1.21 -9.64
N ILE A 80 -14.20 1.77 -10.84
CA ILE A 80 -13.20 2.59 -11.52
C ILE A 80 -13.61 4.05 -11.29
N LEU A 81 -12.73 4.82 -10.68
CA LEU A 81 -12.89 6.27 -10.45
C LEU A 81 -11.80 7.01 -11.23
N ALA A 82 -11.87 8.33 -11.26
CA ALA A 82 -10.92 9.17 -11.99
C ALA A 82 -9.46 8.91 -11.55
N ASP A 83 -9.21 8.94 -10.23
CA ASP A 83 -7.83 8.92 -9.71
C ASP A 83 -7.35 7.52 -9.27
N TYR A 84 -8.28 6.58 -9.11
CA TYR A 84 -7.98 5.24 -8.60
C TYR A 84 -9.06 4.22 -8.95
N THR A 85 -8.68 2.94 -8.92
CA THR A 85 -9.61 1.81 -9.01
C THR A 85 -9.67 1.08 -7.67
N THR A 86 -10.87 0.70 -7.23
CA THR A 86 -11.07 -0.17 -6.07
C THR A 86 -11.51 -1.55 -6.56
N ARG A 87 -10.89 -2.62 -6.02
CA ARG A 87 -11.28 -4.00 -6.29
C ARG A 87 -11.53 -4.74 -4.99
N HIS A 88 -12.56 -5.57 -4.95
CA HIS A 88 -12.91 -6.40 -3.81
C HIS A 88 -12.65 -7.86 -4.15
N PHE A 89 -11.93 -8.55 -3.28
CA PHE A 89 -11.56 -9.94 -3.44
C PHE A 89 -12.06 -10.78 -2.28
N ALA A 90 -12.53 -11.98 -2.59
CA ALA A 90 -12.64 -13.07 -1.62
C ALA A 90 -11.45 -14.00 -1.86
N VAL A 91 -10.58 -14.13 -0.86
CA VAL A 91 -9.44 -15.03 -0.89
C VAL A 91 -9.77 -16.25 -0.04
N GLN A 92 -9.47 -17.45 -0.53
CA GLN A 92 -9.69 -18.70 0.18
C GLN A 92 -8.56 -19.69 -0.12
N LEU A 93 -8.14 -20.48 0.86
CA LEU A 93 -7.25 -21.62 0.61
C LEU A 93 -8.03 -22.75 -0.06
N THR A 94 -7.50 -23.32 -1.14
CA THR A 94 -8.16 -24.39 -1.94
C THR A 94 -8.61 -25.59 -1.11
N GLU A 95 -7.85 -25.94 -0.07
CA GLU A 95 -8.13 -27.09 0.80
C GLU A 95 -9.02 -26.72 2.02
N SER A 96 -9.24 -25.42 2.28
CA SER A 96 -10.01 -24.95 3.43
C SER A 96 -11.46 -24.66 3.06
N ARG A 97 -12.42 -25.25 3.78
CA ARG A 97 -13.84 -25.10 3.46
C ARG A 97 -14.55 -23.93 4.16
N GLY A 98 -13.87 -23.08 4.93
CA GLY A 98 -14.58 -22.10 5.76
C GLY A 98 -13.92 -20.73 5.95
N ASP A 99 -12.61 -20.60 5.85
CA ASP A 99 -11.96 -19.31 6.07
C ASP A 99 -11.93 -18.52 4.76
N ILE A 100 -12.55 -17.35 4.76
CA ILE A 100 -12.55 -16.43 3.62
C ILE A 100 -12.01 -15.10 4.11
N LEU A 101 -10.92 -14.65 3.49
CA LEU A 101 -10.37 -13.33 3.73
C LEU A 101 -10.90 -12.37 2.67
N THR A 102 -11.73 -11.41 3.08
CA THR A 102 -12.15 -10.31 2.21
C THR A 102 -11.06 -9.26 2.15
N VAL A 103 -10.54 -9.00 0.95
CA VAL A 103 -9.45 -8.05 0.69
C VAL A 103 -9.94 -6.97 -0.24
N THR A 104 -9.67 -5.70 0.10
CA THR A 104 -9.89 -4.57 -0.81
C THR A 104 -8.55 -4.03 -1.31
N GLN A 105 -8.38 -4.00 -2.62
CA GLN A 105 -7.25 -3.36 -3.27
C GLN A 105 -7.65 -1.95 -3.74
N PHE A 106 -6.86 -0.97 -3.35
CA PHE A 106 -6.91 0.40 -3.83
C PHE A 106 -5.73 0.62 -4.76
N HIS A 107 -6.02 0.84 -6.04
CA HIS A 107 -5.03 1.06 -7.08
C HIS A 107 -5.06 2.52 -7.53
N PHE A 108 -4.12 3.33 -7.02
CA PHE A 108 -3.98 4.73 -7.42
C PHE A 108 -3.28 4.81 -8.78
N THR A 109 -3.98 5.32 -9.79
CA THR A 109 -3.58 5.28 -11.20
C THR A 109 -2.92 6.57 -11.67
N GLU A 110 -3.17 7.68 -10.98
CA GLU A 110 -2.70 9.03 -11.34
C GLU A 110 -1.32 9.38 -10.75
N TRP A 111 -0.41 8.41 -10.66
CA TRP A 111 0.98 8.64 -10.25
C TRP A 111 1.97 8.20 -11.33
N PRO A 112 2.40 9.11 -12.22
CA PRO A 112 3.38 8.81 -13.27
C PRO A 112 4.78 8.43 -12.71
N GLU A 113 5.61 7.74 -13.50
CA GLU A 113 6.98 7.37 -13.10
C GLU A 113 7.92 8.55 -12.90
N TYR A 114 7.78 9.56 -13.74
CA TYR A 114 8.72 10.67 -13.82
C TYR A 114 8.25 11.91 -13.05
N TRP A 115 6.96 11.96 -12.68
CA TRP A 115 6.32 13.13 -12.11
C TRP A 115 5.63 12.79 -10.78
N VAL A 116 5.58 13.77 -9.88
CA VAL A 116 4.64 13.73 -8.75
C VAL A 116 3.23 14.04 -9.27
N PRO A 117 2.15 13.55 -8.63
CA PRO A 117 0.80 13.93 -9.03
C PRO A 117 0.68 15.45 -9.08
N TYR A 118 0.07 15.99 -10.14
CA TYR A 118 -0.12 17.44 -10.33
C TYR A 118 -0.86 18.10 -9.15
N SER A 119 -1.65 17.30 -8.43
CA SER A 119 -2.36 17.73 -7.24
C SER A 119 -2.08 16.78 -6.07
N ALA A 120 -1.49 17.31 -5.00
CA ALA A 120 -1.41 16.60 -3.73
C ALA A 120 -2.81 16.23 -3.20
N THR A 121 -3.85 16.98 -3.58
CA THR A 121 -5.23 16.76 -3.15
C THR A 121 -5.74 15.38 -3.54
N SER A 122 -5.49 14.90 -4.76
CA SER A 122 -5.95 13.58 -5.20
C SER A 122 -5.36 12.46 -4.35
N LEU A 123 -4.06 12.54 -4.03
CA LEU A 123 -3.40 11.56 -3.16
C LEU A 123 -3.91 11.64 -1.71
N LEU A 124 -4.14 12.84 -1.19
CA LEU A 124 -4.68 13.03 0.17
C LEU A 124 -6.12 12.53 0.30
N VAL A 125 -6.97 12.81 -0.69
CA VAL A 125 -8.36 12.32 -0.75
C VAL A 125 -8.38 10.79 -0.86
N PHE A 126 -7.52 10.23 -1.71
CA PHE A 126 -7.32 8.79 -1.82
C PHE A 126 -6.91 8.17 -0.49
N LEU A 127 -5.85 8.67 0.15
CA LEU A 127 -5.36 8.15 1.43
C LEU A 127 -6.43 8.23 2.51
N LYS A 128 -7.16 9.35 2.61
CA LYS A 128 -8.28 9.51 3.56
C LYS A 128 -9.37 8.45 3.35
N LYS A 129 -9.69 8.10 2.09
CA LYS A 129 -10.65 7.04 1.75
C LYS A 129 -10.14 5.66 2.18
N VAL A 130 -8.87 5.36 1.87
CA VAL A 130 -8.21 4.11 2.25
C VAL A 130 -8.25 3.93 3.78
N LYS A 131 -7.83 4.95 4.54
CA LYS A 131 -7.83 4.90 6.02
C LYS A 131 -9.22 4.63 6.59
N LYS A 132 -10.23 5.37 6.13
CA LYS A 132 -11.61 5.21 6.60
C LYS A 132 -12.13 3.78 6.42
N LEU A 133 -11.80 3.13 5.31
CA LEU A 133 -12.19 1.74 5.07
C LEU A 133 -11.32 0.74 5.85
N HIS A 134 -10.05 1.08 6.07
CA HIS A 134 -9.13 0.26 6.83
C HIS A 134 -9.38 0.28 8.35
N GLU A 135 -10.09 1.28 8.90
CA GLU A 135 -10.49 1.32 10.33
C GLU A 135 -11.24 0.06 10.80
N LEU A 136 -11.92 -0.65 9.88
CA LEU A 136 -12.62 -1.90 10.16
C LEU A 136 -11.72 -3.14 10.09
N SER A 137 -10.48 -2.98 9.65
CA SER A 137 -9.52 -4.06 9.42
C SER A 137 -8.65 -4.33 10.65
N LYS A 138 -8.24 -5.58 10.83
CA LYS A 138 -7.35 -5.98 11.94
C LYS A 138 -5.89 -6.20 11.54
N GLY A 139 -5.65 -6.69 10.32
CA GLY A 139 -4.31 -6.91 9.79
C GLY A 139 -3.66 -5.62 9.27
N PRO A 140 -2.36 -5.66 8.97
CA PRO A 140 -1.64 -4.51 8.43
C PRO A 140 -2.12 -4.15 7.02
N MET A 141 -1.87 -2.90 6.64
CA MET A 141 -2.07 -2.41 5.29
C MET A 141 -0.87 -2.79 4.42
N VAL A 142 -1.09 -3.54 3.35
CA VAL A 142 -0.02 -3.86 2.40
C VAL A 142 0.11 -2.71 1.41
N ALA A 143 1.24 -2.00 1.42
CA ALA A 143 1.50 -0.91 0.49
C ALA A 143 2.65 -1.29 -0.46
N HIS A 144 2.43 -1.14 -1.77
CA HIS A 144 3.45 -1.43 -2.76
C HIS A 144 3.40 -0.50 -3.98
N CYS A 145 4.54 -0.38 -4.64
CA CYS A 145 4.68 0.23 -5.95
C CYS A 145 5.39 -0.78 -6.87
N SER A 146 6.50 -0.39 -7.51
CA SER A 146 7.41 -1.31 -8.19
C SER A 146 8.44 -1.89 -7.21
N ALA A 147 9.38 -1.10 -6.70
CA ALA A 147 10.38 -1.58 -5.72
C ALA A 147 9.92 -1.52 -4.24
N GLY A 148 8.78 -0.88 -3.97
CA GLY A 148 8.25 -0.73 -2.61
C GLY A 148 9.02 0.26 -1.73
N VAL A 149 9.67 1.27 -2.33
CA VAL A 149 10.51 2.24 -1.60
C VAL A 149 10.17 3.70 -1.93
N GLY A 150 10.01 4.06 -3.20
CA GLY A 150 9.69 5.42 -3.64
C GLY A 150 8.29 5.87 -3.26
N ARG A 151 7.30 5.66 -4.14
CA ARG A 151 5.89 6.05 -3.92
C ARG A 151 5.28 5.42 -2.68
N THR A 152 5.64 4.17 -2.40
CA THR A 152 5.26 3.47 -1.16
C THR A 152 5.76 4.21 0.08
N GLY A 153 7.03 4.60 0.10
CA GLY A 153 7.59 5.37 1.22
C GLY A 153 6.97 6.75 1.34
N THR A 154 6.71 7.43 0.21
CA THR A 154 6.01 8.72 0.21
C THR A 154 4.61 8.61 0.80
N LEU A 155 3.82 7.62 0.38
CA LEU A 155 2.48 7.38 0.90
C LEU A 155 2.48 7.12 2.41
N ILE A 156 3.37 6.25 2.90
CA ILE A 156 3.48 5.93 4.32
C ILE A 156 3.95 7.15 5.11
N THR A 157 4.92 7.91 4.59
CA THR A 157 5.42 9.13 5.24
C THR A 157 4.32 10.17 5.37
N ILE A 158 3.54 10.41 4.31
CA ILE A 158 2.39 11.32 4.36
C ILE A 158 1.41 10.87 5.43
N ASP A 159 1.10 9.57 5.51
CA ASP A 159 0.19 9.06 6.53
C ASP A 159 0.69 9.32 7.95
N CYS A 160 1.95 8.99 8.24
CA CYS A 160 2.57 9.22 9.54
C CYS A 160 2.59 10.72 9.91
N VAL A 161 2.94 11.59 8.97
CA VAL A 161 3.00 13.04 9.21
C VAL A 161 1.62 13.64 9.42
N LEU A 162 0.58 13.15 8.74
CA LEU A 162 -0.79 13.58 8.96
C LEU A 162 -1.31 13.18 10.35
N GLU A 163 -0.98 11.98 10.84
CA GLU A 163 -1.30 11.58 12.21
C GLU A 163 -0.53 12.41 13.24
N GLN A 164 0.76 12.69 13.01
CA GLN A 164 1.55 13.57 13.87
C GLN A 164 0.93 14.99 13.92
N LEU A 165 0.56 15.55 12.78
CA LEU A 165 -0.08 16.86 12.71
C LEU A 165 -1.42 16.87 13.46
N LYS A 166 -2.19 15.78 13.36
CA LYS A 166 -3.50 15.67 14.03
C LYS A 166 -3.35 15.64 15.55
N GLU A 167 -2.44 14.82 16.07
CA GLU A 167 -2.24 14.56 17.51
C GLU A 167 -1.40 15.63 18.19
N GLU A 168 -0.32 16.09 17.55
CA GLU A 168 0.72 16.93 18.19
C GLU A 168 0.74 18.37 17.66
N LYS A 169 0.02 18.67 16.57
CA LYS A 169 0.04 19.99 15.90
C LYS A 169 1.42 20.41 15.38
N VAL A 170 2.35 19.46 15.24
CA VAL A 170 3.68 19.65 14.67
C VAL A 170 3.90 18.65 13.52
N VAL A 171 4.94 18.85 12.72
CA VAL A 171 5.36 17.91 11.68
C VAL A 171 6.89 17.77 11.68
N ASP A 172 7.38 16.54 11.72
CA ASP A 172 8.79 16.20 11.56
C ASP A 172 8.97 15.17 10.44
N ILE A 173 8.89 15.66 9.21
CA ILE A 173 9.02 14.83 8.00
C ILE A 173 10.38 14.11 7.98
N ALA A 174 11.46 14.80 8.38
CA ALA A 174 12.80 14.25 8.37
C ALA A 174 12.96 13.12 9.39
N GLY A 175 12.51 13.33 10.63
CA GLY A 175 12.50 12.29 11.67
C GLY A 175 11.66 11.08 11.29
N VAL A 176 10.48 11.27 10.69
CA VAL A 176 9.65 10.18 10.17
C VAL A 176 10.39 9.38 9.10
N ILE A 177 11.01 10.04 8.10
CA ILE A 177 11.76 9.35 7.04
C ILE A 177 12.96 8.59 7.60
N ILE A 178 13.72 9.20 8.52
CA ILE A 178 14.87 8.57 9.18
C ILE A 178 14.41 7.31 9.91
N HIS A 179 13.31 7.39 10.66
CA HIS A 179 12.74 6.25 11.36
C HIS A 179 12.30 5.14 10.39
N LEU A 180 11.54 5.46 9.35
CA LEU A 180 11.09 4.50 8.35
C LEU A 180 12.26 3.79 7.66
N ARG A 181 13.36 4.51 7.40
CA ARG A 181 14.59 3.94 6.81
C ARG A 181 15.33 2.95 7.72
N THR A 182 15.05 2.94 9.03
CA THR A 182 15.54 1.88 9.94
C THR A 182 14.82 0.54 9.73
N GLN A 183 13.62 0.56 9.14
CA GLN A 183 12.79 -0.63 8.91
C GLN A 183 12.88 -1.15 7.48
N ARG A 184 13.01 -0.25 6.50
CA ARG A 184 13.23 -0.62 5.08
C ARG A 184 14.13 0.40 4.40
N MET A 185 15.23 -0.09 3.84
CA MET A 185 16.20 0.74 3.15
C MET A 185 15.58 1.56 2.02
N LYS A 186 16.09 2.78 1.80
CA LYS A 186 15.74 3.68 0.70
C LYS A 186 14.27 4.15 0.63
N LEU A 187 13.47 3.97 1.69
CA LEU A 187 12.12 4.59 1.73
C LEU A 187 12.22 6.10 1.47
N VAL A 188 11.34 6.59 0.59
CA VAL A 188 11.42 7.92 -0.03
C VAL A 188 12.73 8.09 -0.80
N GLU A 189 12.75 7.56 -2.03
CA GLU A 189 13.96 7.36 -2.83
C GLU A 189 14.49 8.64 -3.52
N SER A 190 13.67 9.68 -3.70
CA SER A 190 14.08 10.88 -4.44
C SER A 190 13.50 12.19 -3.88
N LEU A 191 14.25 13.28 -4.04
CA LEU A 191 13.85 14.66 -3.71
C LEU A 191 13.32 15.40 -4.94
N ARG A 192 12.42 14.79 -5.72
CA ARG A 192 11.87 15.42 -6.92
C ARG A 192 10.75 16.40 -6.56
N LEU A 193 10.83 17.62 -7.09
CA LEU A 193 9.75 18.61 -7.06
C LEU A 193 8.81 18.40 -8.26
N PRO A 194 7.55 18.86 -8.19
CA PRO A 194 6.74 19.00 -9.40
C PRO A 194 7.49 19.92 -10.36
N THR A 195 7.80 19.43 -11.56
CA THR A 195 8.25 20.30 -12.62
C THR A 195 7.03 21.03 -13.17
N LEU A 196 7.09 22.35 -13.13
CA LEU A 196 6.16 23.25 -13.80
C LEU A 196 6.33 23.15 -15.32
#